data_AF-A0A4R4X3D5-F1
#
_entry.id   AF-A0A4R4X3D5-F1
#
_cell.length_a   1.000
_cell.length_b   1.000
_cell.length_c   1.000
_cell.angle_alpha   90.00
_cell.angle_beta   90.00
_cell.angle_gamma   90.00
#
_symmetry.space_group_name_H-M   'P 1'
#
loop_
_entity.id
_entity.type
_entity.pdbx_description
1 polymer ?
#
loop_
_entity_poly.entity_id
_entity_poly.type
_entity_poly.pdbx_seq_one_letter_code
_entity_poly.pdbx_strand_id
1 'polypeptide(L)'
;MERAVRRLGPGQGEHFRTAPAELAAQTGLGLGPSKARTFSLAAVAWISVPAFAALTLALSVALGLVTLDLSGLSLYRDTMGVQGGDLQTAWVSQVVTGFTLCTVVTMIPAFGEEWGWRGWLVPWLSSEAGVSRGLLISGLIWGLWHAPLTLLGYNYPNLGAWAALVFIGFCVTFGLVIGWLRLRTGSIWPAVVAHAAFNATVPTFLMLGDATTPPNFAIAGPTGVAGWAVLGLLAAALLEAPSSTAARTDLKLSPVDLVRSLVMPLNLLGQLDLAPGPCRRATPQAPSSPFSALVSPSWRPSSRSAWRTQVRIDCAEGWNSLASSSGVRPARTSSTVCRRNSGG
;
A
#
# COMPACT_ATOMS: atom_id res chain seq x y z
N MET A 1 22.64 -20.74 46.53
CA MET A 1 22.05 -20.27 45.26
C MET A 1 21.58 -21.49 44.46
N GLU A 2 20.64 -22.28 45.01
CA GLU A 2 20.36 -23.64 44.49
C GLU A 2 18.92 -24.14 44.77
N ARG A 3 17.94 -23.24 44.92
CA ARG A 3 16.52 -23.63 45.18
C ARG A 3 15.49 -22.81 44.38
N ALA A 4 15.71 -22.61 43.09
CA ALA A 4 14.74 -21.89 42.25
C ALA A 4 14.58 -22.45 40.82
N VAL A 5 14.83 -23.74 40.58
CA VAL A 5 14.72 -24.35 39.23
C VAL A 5 13.73 -25.53 39.15
N ARG A 6 12.96 -25.83 40.20
CA ARG A 6 12.08 -27.02 40.21
C ARG A 6 10.58 -26.72 40.36
N ARG A 7 10.01 -25.87 39.51
CA ARG A 7 8.53 -25.78 39.31
C ARG A 7 8.12 -25.34 37.89
N LEU A 8 8.72 -25.91 36.84
CA LEU A 8 8.09 -25.90 35.52
C LEU A 8 7.62 -27.33 35.25
N GLY A 9 6.32 -27.56 35.46
CA GLY A 9 5.68 -28.82 35.13
C GLY A 9 5.76 -29.08 33.62
N PRO A 10 5.78 -30.34 33.18
CA PRO A 10 5.75 -30.69 31.77
C PRO A 10 4.32 -30.45 31.25
N GLY A 11 4.05 -29.25 30.73
CA GLY A 11 2.70 -28.93 30.25
C GLY A 11 2.45 -27.55 29.66
N GLN A 12 3.47 -26.73 29.36
CA GLN A 12 3.26 -25.43 28.69
C GLN A 12 4.18 -25.20 27.49
N GLY A 13 4.44 -26.26 26.74
CA GLY A 13 4.82 -26.15 25.34
C GLY A 13 3.58 -26.16 24.45
N GLU A 14 2.51 -25.45 24.81
CA GLU A 14 1.37 -25.33 23.92
C GLU A 14 1.81 -24.58 22.67
N HIS A 15 1.67 -25.24 21.53
CA HIS A 15 1.91 -24.71 20.21
C HIS A 15 1.26 -23.33 20.06
N PHE A 16 2.07 -22.28 20.11
CA PHE A 16 1.68 -20.90 19.78
C PHE A 16 1.50 -20.78 18.26
N ARG A 17 0.56 -21.54 17.72
CA ARG A 17 0.09 -21.49 16.33
C ARG A 17 -1.35 -21.03 16.40
N THR A 18 -1.60 -19.75 16.14
CA THR A 18 -2.97 -19.31 15.88
C THR A 18 -3.47 -20.08 14.67
N ALA A 19 -4.54 -20.85 14.82
CA ALA A 19 -5.09 -21.59 13.70
C ALA A 19 -5.47 -20.60 12.57
N PRO A 20 -5.36 -20.97 11.28
CA PRO A 20 -5.71 -20.06 10.18
C PRO A 20 -7.11 -19.43 10.30
N ALA A 21 -8.07 -20.20 10.82
CA ALA A 21 -9.42 -19.72 11.11
C ALA A 21 -9.44 -18.64 12.21
N GLU A 22 -8.59 -18.78 13.22
CA GLU A 22 -8.46 -17.81 14.31
C GLU A 22 -7.79 -16.52 13.80
N LEU A 23 -6.74 -16.62 12.98
CA LEU A 23 -6.12 -15.46 12.33
C LEU A 23 -7.13 -14.72 11.46
N ALA A 24 -7.93 -15.45 10.67
CA ALA A 24 -8.97 -14.88 9.83
C ALA A 24 -10.05 -14.16 10.64
N ALA A 25 -10.46 -14.72 11.78
CA ALA A 25 -11.41 -14.08 12.68
C ALA A 25 -10.82 -12.81 13.31
N GLN A 26 -9.60 -12.88 13.85
CA GLN A 26 -8.93 -11.77 14.52
C GLN A 26 -8.64 -10.59 13.56
N THR A 27 -8.26 -10.90 12.33
CA THR A 27 -7.96 -9.89 11.30
C THR A 27 -9.19 -9.43 10.52
N GLY A 28 -10.38 -9.93 10.83
CA GLY A 28 -11.63 -9.50 10.21
C GLY A 28 -11.83 -9.94 8.75
N LEU A 29 -11.22 -11.05 8.34
CA LEU A 29 -11.48 -11.65 7.02
C LEU A 29 -12.91 -12.21 6.90
N GLY A 30 -13.55 -12.51 8.03
CA GLY A 30 -14.96 -12.87 8.09
C GLY A 30 -15.90 -11.68 7.85
N LEU A 31 -17.22 -11.96 7.83
CA LEU A 31 -18.27 -10.95 7.69
C LEU A 31 -18.66 -10.27 9.01
N GLY A 32 -17.96 -10.56 10.10
CA GLY A 32 -18.27 -10.06 11.42
C GLY A 32 -19.59 -10.58 12.02
N PRO A 33 -20.07 -9.98 13.13
CA PRO A 33 -21.24 -10.48 13.85
C PRO A 33 -22.56 -10.35 13.08
N SER A 34 -22.69 -9.36 12.20
CA SER A 34 -23.90 -9.11 11.41
C SER A 34 -23.55 -9.01 9.93
N LYS A 35 -23.81 -10.10 9.19
CA LYS A 35 -23.59 -10.15 7.73
C LYS A 35 -24.37 -9.05 7.01
N ALA A 36 -25.62 -8.82 7.39
CA ALA A 36 -26.47 -7.79 6.79
C ALA A 36 -25.86 -6.38 6.95
N ARG A 37 -25.31 -6.07 8.13
CA ARG A 37 -24.62 -4.79 8.37
C ARG A 37 -23.38 -4.66 7.49
N THR A 38 -22.57 -5.72 7.41
CA THR A 38 -21.35 -5.73 6.59
C THR A 38 -21.66 -5.51 5.12
N PHE A 39 -22.64 -6.24 4.56
CA PHE A 39 -23.05 -6.04 3.17
C PHE A 39 -23.64 -4.65 2.93
N SER A 40 -24.49 -4.16 3.85
CA SER A 40 -25.10 -2.83 3.72
C SER A 40 -24.04 -1.73 3.73
N LEU A 41 -23.07 -1.78 4.65
CA LEU A 41 -22.00 -0.80 4.73
C LEU A 41 -21.00 -0.92 3.58
N ALA A 42 -20.76 -2.11 3.04
CA ALA A 42 -19.96 -2.28 1.82
C ALA A 42 -20.67 -1.66 0.60
N ALA A 43 -21.98 -1.87 0.44
CA ALA A 43 -22.76 -1.27 -0.64
C ALA A 43 -22.82 0.25 -0.52
N VAL A 44 -23.06 0.76 0.70
CA VAL A 44 -23.02 2.21 0.98
C VAL A 44 -21.64 2.77 0.66
N ALA A 45 -20.56 2.12 1.07
CA ALA A 45 -19.20 2.56 0.77
C ALA A 45 -18.91 2.59 -0.73
N TRP A 46 -19.37 1.59 -1.48
CA TRP A 46 -19.21 1.55 -2.93
C TRP A 46 -19.86 2.75 -3.61
N ILE A 47 -21.10 3.08 -3.22
CA ILE A 47 -21.88 4.17 -3.83
C ILE A 47 -21.43 5.54 -3.33
N SER A 48 -21.05 5.66 -2.05
CA SER A 48 -20.75 6.94 -1.43
C SER A 48 -19.43 7.53 -1.92
N VAL A 49 -18.48 6.70 -2.37
CA VAL A 49 -17.17 7.17 -2.85
C VAL A 49 -17.24 8.02 -4.12
N PRO A 50 -17.91 7.61 -5.23
CA PRO A 50 -18.08 8.49 -6.38
C PRO A 50 -18.96 9.71 -6.04
N ALA A 51 -19.94 9.56 -5.14
CA ALA A 51 -20.72 10.70 -4.66
C ALA A 51 -19.85 11.71 -3.89
N PHE A 52 -18.92 11.22 -3.07
CA PHE A 52 -17.90 12.03 -2.40
C PHE A 52 -16.97 12.74 -3.41
N ALA A 53 -16.55 12.04 -4.46
CA ALA A 53 -15.72 12.63 -5.51
C ALA A 53 -16.46 13.79 -6.22
N ALA A 54 -17.72 13.58 -6.58
CA ALA A 54 -18.57 14.61 -7.19
C ALA A 54 -18.80 15.79 -6.24
N LEU A 55 -19.11 15.51 -4.96
CA LEU A 55 -19.35 16.54 -3.95
C LEU A 55 -18.11 17.43 -3.73
N THR A 56 -16.94 16.83 -3.56
CA THR A 56 -15.70 17.58 -3.31
C THR A 56 -15.23 18.34 -4.54
N LEU A 57 -15.46 17.82 -5.75
CA LEU A 57 -15.29 18.59 -6.98
C LEU A 57 -16.23 19.79 -7.03
N ALA A 58 -17.52 19.59 -6.78
CA ALA A 58 -18.52 20.66 -6.78
C ALA A 58 -18.19 21.75 -5.75
N LEU A 59 -17.76 21.38 -4.54
CA LEU A 59 -17.28 22.31 -3.53
C LEU A 59 -16.04 23.07 -4.00
N SER A 60 -15.10 22.40 -4.67
CA SER A 60 -13.89 23.05 -5.19
C SER A 60 -14.23 24.07 -6.29
N VAL A 61 -15.21 23.77 -7.13
CA VAL A 61 -15.72 24.72 -8.14
C VAL A 61 -16.43 25.89 -7.48
N ALA A 62 -17.29 25.64 -6.48
CA ALA A 62 -18.01 26.68 -5.75
C ALA A 62 -17.06 27.63 -5.01
N LEU A 63 -15.89 27.14 -4.57
CA LEU A 63 -14.83 27.93 -3.94
C LEU A 63 -13.88 28.60 -4.94
N GLY A 64 -14.09 28.41 -6.25
CA GLY A 64 -13.22 28.96 -7.31
C GLY A 64 -11.84 28.30 -7.39
N LEU A 65 -11.67 27.10 -6.82
CA LEU A 65 -10.41 26.34 -6.83
C LEU A 65 -10.24 25.48 -8.10
N VAL A 66 -11.34 25.23 -8.81
CA VAL A 66 -11.38 24.43 -10.04
C VAL A 66 -12.25 25.11 -11.08
N THR A 67 -11.70 25.26 -12.29
CA THR A 67 -12.45 25.59 -13.49
C THR A 67 -12.82 24.27 -14.19
N LEU A 68 -14.09 24.07 -14.50
CA LEU A 68 -14.54 22.88 -15.23
C LEU A 68 -14.49 23.10 -16.74
N ASP A 69 -14.16 22.05 -17.47
CA ASP A 69 -14.31 21.97 -18.91
C ASP A 69 -15.17 20.75 -19.28
N LEU A 70 -16.49 20.90 -19.14
CA LEU A 70 -17.44 19.81 -19.43
C LEU A 70 -17.71 19.64 -20.93
N SER A 71 -17.45 20.67 -21.73
CA SER A 71 -17.65 20.65 -23.19
C SER A 71 -16.49 20.00 -23.92
N GLY A 72 -15.26 20.39 -23.57
CA GLY A 72 -14.04 19.97 -24.24
C GLY A 72 -13.35 18.80 -23.56
N LEU A 73 -13.59 18.59 -22.25
CA LEU A 73 -12.92 17.57 -21.44
C LEU A 73 -11.40 17.61 -21.65
N SER A 74 -10.83 18.82 -21.74
CA SER A 74 -9.43 19.04 -22.12
C SER A 74 -8.45 18.32 -21.19
N LEU A 75 -8.63 18.41 -19.87
CA LEU A 75 -7.75 17.73 -18.92
C LEU A 75 -7.87 16.20 -19.01
N TYR A 76 -9.08 15.68 -19.20
CA TYR A 76 -9.31 14.26 -19.45
C TYR A 76 -8.60 13.78 -20.72
N ARG A 77 -8.77 14.52 -21.83
CA ARG A 77 -8.13 14.22 -23.12
C ARG A 77 -6.62 14.18 -22.99
N ASP A 78 -6.04 15.19 -22.36
CA ASP A 78 -4.59 15.35 -22.22
C ASP A 78 -4.01 14.27 -21.28
N THR A 79 -4.73 13.93 -20.21
CA THR A 79 -4.29 12.90 -19.24
C THR A 79 -4.41 11.48 -19.80
N MET A 80 -5.50 11.17 -20.51
CA MET A 80 -5.75 9.84 -21.06
C MET A 80 -5.11 9.64 -22.45
N GLY A 81 -4.60 10.70 -23.07
CA GLY A 81 -4.02 10.66 -24.41
C GLY A 81 -5.04 10.33 -25.50
N VAL A 82 -6.33 10.58 -25.27
CA VAL A 82 -7.41 10.25 -26.22
C VAL A 82 -7.33 11.19 -27.42
N GLN A 83 -7.08 10.64 -28.61
CA GLN A 83 -6.98 11.41 -29.85
C GLN A 83 -8.28 11.27 -30.67
N GLY A 84 -9.16 12.28 -30.61
CA GLY A 84 -10.42 12.30 -31.33
C GLY A 84 -11.53 11.42 -30.74
N GLY A 85 -12.65 11.32 -31.46
CA GLY A 85 -13.86 10.62 -31.00
C GLY A 85 -14.72 11.45 -30.03
N ASP A 86 -15.84 10.87 -29.60
CA ASP A 86 -16.71 11.49 -28.61
C ASP A 86 -16.12 11.34 -27.19
N LEU A 87 -15.52 12.43 -26.72
CA LEU A 87 -14.90 12.51 -25.39
C LEU A 87 -15.92 12.32 -24.26
N GLN A 88 -17.18 12.72 -24.46
CA GLN A 88 -18.21 12.55 -23.43
C GLN A 88 -18.52 11.07 -23.23
N THR A 89 -18.77 10.34 -24.33
CA THR A 89 -18.97 8.88 -24.27
C THR A 89 -17.74 8.18 -23.69
N ALA A 90 -16.52 8.60 -24.05
CA ALA A 90 -15.30 8.02 -23.49
C ALA A 90 -15.17 8.26 -21.98
N TRP A 91 -15.46 9.47 -21.50
CA TRP A 91 -15.43 9.76 -20.07
C TRP A 91 -16.52 9.01 -19.30
N VAL A 92 -17.75 8.98 -19.83
CA VAL A 92 -18.86 8.22 -19.22
C VAL A 92 -18.52 6.72 -19.13
N SER A 93 -17.93 6.15 -20.18
CA SER A 93 -17.53 4.73 -20.15
C SER A 93 -16.43 4.48 -19.11
N GLN A 94 -15.49 5.41 -18.90
CA GLN A 94 -14.50 5.33 -17.83
C GLN A 94 -15.12 5.43 -16.44
N VAL A 95 -16.11 6.29 -16.24
CA VAL A 95 -16.84 6.38 -14.95
C VAL A 95 -17.59 5.07 -14.68
N VAL A 96 -18.31 4.54 -15.65
CA VAL A 96 -19.06 3.28 -15.52
C VAL A 96 -18.11 2.10 -15.28
N THR A 97 -17.01 2.01 -16.02
CA THR A 97 -16.00 0.96 -15.87
C THR A 97 -15.27 1.08 -14.53
N GLY A 98 -14.91 2.31 -14.14
CA GLY A 98 -14.37 2.69 -12.83
C GLY A 98 -15.23 2.17 -11.69
N PHE A 99 -16.51 2.51 -11.72
CA PHE A 99 -17.51 2.14 -10.72
C PHE A 99 -17.76 0.62 -10.67
N THR A 100 -17.68 -0.09 -11.80
CA THR A 100 -17.99 -1.51 -11.88
C THR A 100 -16.72 -2.38 -11.85
N LEU A 101 -16.18 -2.68 -13.03
CA LEU A 101 -15.09 -3.63 -13.22
C LEU A 101 -13.80 -3.20 -12.50
N CYS A 102 -13.39 -1.94 -12.65
CA CYS A 102 -12.14 -1.47 -12.05
C CYS A 102 -12.20 -1.50 -10.53
N THR A 103 -13.34 -1.17 -9.92
CA THR A 103 -13.50 -1.31 -8.46
C THR A 103 -13.27 -2.75 -8.03
N VAL A 104 -13.89 -3.74 -8.69
CA VAL A 104 -13.69 -5.17 -8.36
C VAL A 104 -12.23 -5.59 -8.51
N VAL A 105 -11.58 -5.21 -9.61
CA VAL A 105 -10.17 -5.55 -9.84
C VAL A 105 -9.25 -4.90 -8.80
N THR A 106 -9.49 -3.63 -8.48
CA THR A 106 -8.70 -2.86 -7.51
C THR A 106 -8.94 -3.34 -6.06
N MET A 107 -9.97 -4.15 -5.79
CA MET A 107 -10.11 -4.82 -4.49
C MET A 107 -8.94 -5.76 -4.18
N ILE A 108 -8.23 -6.30 -5.18
CA ILE A 108 -7.09 -7.20 -4.96
C ILE A 108 -5.92 -6.48 -4.26
N PRO A 109 -5.36 -5.37 -4.81
CA PRO A 109 -4.32 -4.61 -4.10
C PRO A 109 -4.86 -3.97 -2.83
N ALA A 110 -6.10 -3.43 -2.84
CA ALA A 110 -6.71 -2.84 -1.64
C ALA A 110 -6.85 -3.87 -0.51
N PHE A 111 -7.17 -5.13 -0.81
CA PHE A 111 -7.21 -6.20 0.17
C PHE A 111 -5.87 -6.39 0.89
N GLY A 112 -4.76 -6.40 0.15
CA GLY A 112 -3.43 -6.56 0.73
C GLY A 112 -3.11 -5.46 1.73
N GLU A 113 -3.40 -4.21 1.38
CA GLU A 113 -3.24 -3.06 2.28
C GLU A 113 -4.19 -3.12 3.47
N GLU A 114 -5.50 -3.28 3.22
CA GLU A 114 -6.52 -3.23 4.27
C GLU A 114 -6.42 -4.39 5.25
N TRP A 115 -5.92 -5.55 4.85
CA TRP A 115 -5.69 -6.66 5.77
C TRP A 115 -4.63 -6.32 6.81
N GLY A 116 -3.54 -5.66 6.39
CA GLY A 116 -2.50 -5.16 7.28
C GLY A 116 -2.98 -3.98 8.14
N TRP A 117 -3.48 -2.93 7.50
CA TRP A 117 -3.86 -1.69 8.17
C TRP A 117 -5.12 -1.85 9.01
N ARG A 118 -6.23 -2.26 8.39
CA ARG A 118 -7.53 -2.31 9.05
C ARG A 118 -7.68 -3.63 9.77
N GLY A 119 -7.22 -4.74 9.20
CA GLY A 119 -7.35 -6.06 9.80
C GLY A 119 -6.54 -6.21 11.08
N TRP A 120 -5.27 -5.81 11.06
CA TRP A 120 -4.36 -5.98 12.19
C TRP A 120 -4.00 -4.70 12.94
N LEU A 121 -3.50 -3.66 12.25
CA LEU A 121 -2.93 -2.49 12.93
C LEU A 121 -4.00 -1.67 13.70
N VAL A 122 -5.17 -1.43 13.09
CA VAL A 122 -6.24 -0.63 13.71
C VAL A 122 -6.75 -1.23 15.02
N PRO A 123 -7.12 -2.52 15.13
CA PRO A 123 -7.52 -3.11 16.40
C PRO A 123 -6.44 -3.04 17.47
N TRP A 124 -5.19 -3.33 17.08
CA TRP A 124 -4.07 -3.28 18.01
C TRP A 124 -3.86 -1.88 18.57
N LEU A 125 -3.78 -0.86 17.69
CA LEU A 125 -3.66 0.53 18.15
C LEU A 125 -4.87 0.99 18.95
N SER A 126 -6.07 0.53 18.60
CA SER A 126 -7.31 0.88 19.30
C SER A 126 -7.39 0.24 20.69
N SER A 127 -6.86 -0.97 20.89
CA SER A 127 -6.81 -1.62 22.20
C SER A 127 -5.79 -0.95 23.12
N GLU A 128 -4.66 -0.49 22.58
CA GLU A 128 -3.59 0.14 23.37
C GLU A 128 -3.86 1.62 23.68
N ALA A 129 -4.33 2.39 22.70
CA ALA A 129 -4.43 3.85 22.81
C ALA A 129 -5.88 4.39 22.84
N GLY A 130 -6.88 3.50 22.68
CA GLY A 130 -8.28 3.85 22.46
C GLY A 130 -8.61 4.11 20.98
N VAL A 131 -9.88 3.98 20.62
CA VAL A 131 -10.36 3.98 19.22
C VAL A 131 -9.91 5.22 18.44
N SER A 132 -10.21 6.43 18.92
CA SER A 132 -9.91 7.66 18.17
C SER A 132 -8.42 7.86 17.94
N ARG A 133 -7.59 7.64 18.98
CA ARG A 133 -6.14 7.75 18.86
C ARG A 133 -5.57 6.65 17.97
N GLY A 134 -6.08 5.42 18.09
CA GLY A 134 -5.62 4.30 17.28
C GLY A 134 -5.89 4.50 15.79
N LEU A 135 -7.05 5.05 15.43
CA LEU A 135 -7.38 5.40 14.05
C LEU A 135 -6.50 6.54 13.51
N LEU A 136 -6.26 7.59 14.31
CA LEU A 136 -5.37 8.70 13.92
C LEU A 136 -3.93 8.21 13.66
N ILE A 137 -3.38 7.42 14.58
CA ILE A 137 -2.02 6.87 14.46
C ILE A 137 -1.95 5.93 13.24
N SER A 138 -2.96 5.09 13.02
CA SER A 138 -3.00 4.23 11.83
C SER A 138 -2.99 5.04 10.53
N GLY A 139 -3.76 6.12 10.47
CA GLY A 139 -3.80 7.00 9.29
C GLY A 139 -2.46 7.69 9.03
N LEU A 140 -1.76 8.13 10.10
CA LEU A 140 -0.42 8.71 10.00
C LEU A 140 0.60 7.70 9.48
N ILE A 141 0.60 6.47 10.02
CA ILE A 141 1.50 5.40 9.58
C ILE A 141 1.24 5.05 8.11
N TRP A 142 -0.03 4.93 7.71
CA TRP A 142 -0.40 4.65 6.33
C TRP A 142 0.05 5.77 5.38
N GLY A 143 -0.14 7.04 5.75
CA GLY A 143 0.34 8.18 4.97
C GLY A 143 1.87 8.22 4.84
N LEU A 144 2.60 7.93 5.92
CA LEU A 144 4.06 7.84 5.88
C LEU A 144 4.56 6.69 5.02
N TRP A 145 3.84 5.57 4.98
CA TRP A 145 4.17 4.44 4.11
C TRP A 145 4.11 4.84 2.61
N HIS A 146 3.22 5.76 2.25
CA HIS A 146 3.11 6.33 0.90
C HIS A 146 4.13 7.43 0.59
N ALA A 147 4.86 7.93 1.58
CA ALA A 147 5.77 9.06 1.41
C ALA A 147 6.78 8.86 0.25
N PRO A 148 7.45 7.70 0.08
CA PRO A 148 8.39 7.51 -1.02
C PRO A 148 7.76 7.71 -2.41
N LEU A 149 6.54 7.24 -2.62
CA LEU A 149 5.84 7.37 -3.91
C LEU A 149 5.38 8.81 -4.14
N THR A 150 4.83 9.46 -3.11
CA THR A 150 4.36 10.85 -3.21
C THR A 150 5.50 11.83 -3.46
N LEU A 151 6.67 11.59 -2.86
CA LEU A 151 7.89 12.38 -3.09
C LEU A 151 8.45 12.22 -4.51
N LEU A 152 8.14 11.11 -5.20
CA LEU A 152 8.41 10.90 -6.62
C LEU A 152 7.36 11.54 -7.53
N GLY A 153 6.38 12.25 -6.98
CA GLY A 153 5.35 12.98 -7.73
C GLY A 153 4.03 12.24 -7.91
N TYR A 154 3.83 11.09 -7.26
CA TYR A 154 2.52 10.41 -7.27
C TYR A 154 1.44 11.30 -6.64
N ASN A 155 0.29 11.43 -7.32
CA ASN A 155 -0.82 12.36 -7.03
C ASN A 155 -0.50 13.86 -7.09
N TYR A 156 0.75 14.26 -6.83
CA TYR A 156 1.15 15.66 -6.69
C TYR A 156 2.49 15.96 -7.38
N PRO A 157 2.55 15.92 -8.73
CA PRO A 157 3.81 16.03 -9.47
C PRO A 157 4.55 17.37 -9.22
N ASN A 158 3.83 18.43 -8.87
CA ASN A 158 4.38 19.78 -8.76
C ASN A 158 4.64 20.26 -7.32
N LEU A 159 4.42 19.43 -6.30
CA LEU A 159 4.52 19.85 -4.88
C LEU A 159 5.85 19.51 -4.20
N GLY A 160 6.70 18.67 -4.81
CA GLY A 160 7.96 18.22 -4.22
C GLY A 160 7.75 17.61 -2.83
N ALA A 161 8.54 18.04 -1.83
CA ALA A 161 8.46 17.52 -0.47
C ALA A 161 7.09 17.70 0.21
N TRP A 162 6.32 18.72 -0.19
CA TRP A 162 4.99 18.99 0.37
C TRP A 162 3.95 17.94 -0.04
N ALA A 163 4.19 17.19 -1.13
CA ALA A 163 3.32 16.12 -1.59
C ALA A 163 3.03 15.08 -0.49
N ALA A 164 4.07 14.71 0.28
CA ALA A 164 3.94 13.74 1.35
C ALA A 164 3.03 14.25 2.48
N LEU A 165 3.17 15.51 2.89
CA LEU A 165 2.34 16.10 3.95
C LEU A 165 0.87 16.18 3.54
N VAL A 166 0.60 16.55 2.29
CA VAL A 166 -0.75 16.56 1.74
C VAL A 166 -1.31 15.13 1.71
N PHE A 167 -0.56 14.17 1.20
CA PHE A 167 -1.07 12.80 1.15
C PHE A 167 -1.29 12.20 2.54
N ILE A 168 -0.48 12.54 3.53
CA ILE A 168 -0.69 12.15 4.93
C ILE A 168 -2.04 12.69 5.46
N GLY A 169 -2.37 13.95 5.18
CA GLY A 169 -3.67 14.52 5.58
C GLY A 169 -4.86 13.75 4.99
N PHE A 170 -4.74 13.33 3.73
CA PHE A 170 -5.71 12.46 3.08
C PHE A 170 -5.77 11.08 3.76
N CYS A 171 -4.63 10.41 3.96
CA CYS A 171 -4.58 9.08 4.58
C CYS A 171 -5.14 9.09 6.00
N VAL A 172 -4.94 10.16 6.77
CA VAL A 172 -5.53 10.32 8.11
C VAL A 172 -7.04 10.42 8.03
N THR A 173 -7.58 11.35 7.22
CA THR A 173 -9.02 11.60 7.15
C THR A 173 -9.79 10.44 6.51
N PHE A 174 -9.30 9.90 5.39
CA PHE A 174 -9.90 8.72 4.78
C PHE A 174 -9.73 7.49 5.67
N GLY A 175 -8.56 7.35 6.32
CA GLY A 175 -8.26 6.24 7.21
C GLY A 175 -9.12 6.17 8.46
N LEU A 176 -9.56 7.31 9.00
CA LEU A 176 -10.57 7.39 10.05
C LEU A 176 -11.89 6.76 9.59
N VAL A 177 -12.37 7.10 8.39
CA VAL A 177 -13.66 6.60 7.86
C VAL A 177 -13.61 5.09 7.62
N ILE A 178 -12.61 4.59 6.91
CA ILE A 178 -12.55 3.16 6.58
C ILE A 178 -12.09 2.31 7.78
N GLY A 179 -11.34 2.89 8.72
CA GLY A 179 -11.08 2.26 10.01
C GLY A 179 -12.33 2.18 10.88
N TRP A 180 -13.20 3.20 10.87
CA TRP A 180 -14.51 3.13 11.50
C TRP A 180 -15.39 2.02 10.90
N LEU A 181 -15.43 1.89 9.57
CA LEU A 181 -16.16 0.81 8.89
C LEU A 181 -15.72 -0.58 9.40
N ARG A 182 -14.40 -0.77 9.55
CA ARG A 182 -13.84 -2.00 10.10
C ARG A 182 -14.31 -2.24 11.54
N LEU A 183 -14.18 -1.26 12.43
CA LEU A 183 -14.56 -1.42 13.84
C LEU A 183 -16.08 -1.61 14.02
N ARG A 184 -16.89 -0.98 13.15
CA ARG A 184 -18.35 -1.06 13.19
C ARG A 184 -18.90 -2.42 12.73
N THR A 185 -18.21 -3.07 11.81
CA THR A 185 -18.63 -4.35 11.21
C THR A 185 -17.88 -5.55 11.77
N GLY A 186 -16.66 -5.37 12.30
CA GLY A 186 -15.73 -6.46 12.59
C GLY A 186 -15.13 -7.09 11.32
N SER A 187 -15.35 -6.49 10.14
CA SER A 187 -14.95 -7.03 8.84
C SER A 187 -14.13 -6.02 8.05
N ILE A 188 -13.10 -6.46 7.33
CA ILE A 188 -12.30 -5.58 6.47
C ILE A 188 -12.98 -5.28 5.13
N TRP A 189 -13.96 -6.09 4.71
CA TRP A 189 -14.53 -6.00 3.36
C TRP A 189 -15.15 -4.63 3.02
N PRO A 190 -15.88 -3.94 3.92
CA PRO A 190 -16.35 -2.58 3.64
C PRO A 190 -15.21 -1.58 3.44
N ALA A 191 -14.09 -1.74 4.16
CA ALA A 191 -12.90 -0.90 3.98
C ALA A 191 -12.20 -1.19 2.65
N VAL A 192 -12.08 -2.47 2.28
CA VAL A 192 -11.54 -2.91 0.98
C VAL A 192 -12.35 -2.33 -0.16
N VAL A 193 -13.68 -2.42 -0.10
CA VAL A 193 -14.58 -1.87 -1.11
C VAL A 193 -14.44 -0.35 -1.19
N ALA A 194 -14.45 0.36 -0.06
CA ALA A 194 -14.29 1.81 -0.02
C ALA A 194 -12.97 2.26 -0.66
N HIS A 195 -11.86 1.63 -0.28
CA HIS A 195 -10.53 1.95 -0.80
C HIS A 195 -10.41 1.61 -2.29
N ALA A 196 -10.91 0.44 -2.72
CA ALA A 196 -10.90 0.06 -4.13
C ALA A 196 -11.75 0.99 -5.00
N ALA A 197 -12.96 1.35 -4.54
CA ALA A 197 -13.83 2.29 -5.21
C ALA A 197 -13.16 3.67 -5.31
N PHE A 198 -12.43 4.10 -4.27
CA PHE A 198 -11.72 5.36 -4.27
C PHE A 198 -10.69 5.38 -5.39
N ASN A 199 -9.79 4.40 -5.39
CA ASN A 199 -8.71 4.31 -6.37
C ASN A 199 -9.25 4.14 -7.81
N ALA A 200 -10.39 3.48 -7.98
CA ALA A 200 -10.97 3.22 -9.31
C ALA A 200 -11.80 4.39 -9.88
N THR A 201 -12.43 5.21 -9.03
CA THR A 201 -13.42 6.21 -9.48
C THR A 201 -12.97 7.64 -9.27
N VAL A 202 -12.31 7.96 -8.15
CA VAL A 202 -11.96 9.36 -7.81
C VAL A 202 -11.13 10.06 -8.90
N PRO A 203 -10.11 9.43 -9.52
CA PRO A 203 -9.32 10.10 -10.55
C PRO A 203 -10.12 10.60 -11.75
N THR A 204 -11.21 9.91 -12.13
CA THR A 204 -11.99 10.29 -13.32
C THR A 204 -12.81 11.57 -13.12
N PHE A 205 -13.19 11.89 -11.88
CA PHE A 205 -13.87 13.15 -11.55
C PHE A 205 -12.91 14.34 -11.56
N LEU A 206 -11.67 14.14 -11.11
CA LEU A 206 -10.64 15.19 -11.13
C LEU A 206 -10.28 15.65 -12.55
N MET A 207 -10.43 14.75 -13.53
CA MET A 207 -10.15 15.02 -14.94
C MET A 207 -11.22 15.90 -15.64
N LEU A 208 -12.29 16.29 -14.96
CA LEU A 208 -13.30 17.24 -15.47
C LEU A 208 -12.82 18.71 -15.46
N GLY A 209 -11.62 18.98 -14.93
CA GLY A 209 -11.03 20.32 -14.92
C GLY A 209 -10.57 20.80 -16.30
N ASP A 210 -10.24 22.09 -16.39
CA ASP A 210 -9.64 22.71 -17.57
C ASP A 210 -8.11 22.46 -17.61
N ALA A 211 -7.59 21.99 -18.75
CA ALA A 211 -6.15 21.73 -18.93
C ALA A 211 -5.29 23.01 -18.96
N THR A 212 -5.87 24.15 -19.34
CA THR A 212 -5.17 25.45 -19.37
C THR A 212 -4.98 26.04 -17.97
N THR A 213 -5.82 25.64 -17.02
CA THR A 213 -5.74 26.01 -15.61
C THR A 213 -5.90 24.77 -14.71
N PRO A 214 -4.92 23.84 -14.72
CA PRO A 214 -5.06 22.56 -14.02
C PRO A 214 -5.36 22.74 -12.53
N PRO A 215 -6.29 21.95 -11.95
CA PRO A 215 -6.59 21.98 -10.54
C PRO A 215 -5.35 21.81 -9.65
N ASN A 216 -5.25 22.62 -8.60
CA ASN A 216 -4.28 22.35 -7.55
C ASN A 216 -4.82 21.26 -6.62
N PHE A 217 -4.43 20.00 -6.88
CA PHE A 217 -4.88 18.84 -6.11
C PHE A 217 -4.51 18.89 -4.62
N ALA A 218 -3.60 19.77 -4.19
CA ALA A 218 -3.29 19.95 -2.77
C ALA A 218 -4.48 20.55 -2.00
N ILE A 219 -5.22 21.45 -2.63
CA ILE A 219 -6.30 22.22 -2.01
C ILE A 219 -7.67 21.82 -2.54
N ALA A 220 -7.73 21.45 -3.83
CA ALA A 220 -8.93 21.09 -4.54
C ALA A 220 -9.14 19.58 -4.61
N GLY A 221 -10.41 19.20 -4.71
CA GLY A 221 -10.83 17.86 -5.03
C GLY A 221 -10.73 16.86 -3.86
N PRO A 222 -10.89 15.56 -4.16
CA PRO A 222 -11.15 14.52 -3.16
C PRO A 222 -9.94 14.19 -2.26
N THR A 223 -8.72 14.42 -2.75
CA THR A 223 -7.47 14.16 -1.99
C THR A 223 -6.85 15.43 -1.39
N GLY A 224 -7.32 16.61 -1.79
CA GLY A 224 -6.87 17.90 -1.27
C GLY A 224 -7.62 18.33 -0.01
N VAL A 225 -7.30 19.54 0.49
CA VAL A 225 -7.90 20.11 1.71
C VAL A 225 -9.43 20.12 1.67
N ALA A 226 -10.05 20.40 0.51
CA ALA A 226 -11.50 20.31 0.35
C ALA A 226 -12.06 18.91 0.68
N GLY A 227 -11.40 17.86 0.18
CA GLY A 227 -11.74 16.48 0.49
C GLY A 227 -11.49 16.12 1.94
N TRP A 228 -10.40 16.60 2.55
CA TRP A 228 -10.12 16.35 3.97
C TRP A 228 -11.18 16.95 4.88
N ALA A 229 -11.68 18.15 4.55
CA ALA A 229 -12.76 18.77 5.32
C ALA A 229 -14.01 17.88 5.31
N VAL A 230 -14.43 17.41 4.14
CA VAL A 230 -15.60 16.52 4.01
C VAL A 230 -15.38 15.19 4.73
N LEU A 231 -14.23 14.53 4.53
CA LEU A 231 -13.90 13.26 5.19
C LEU A 231 -13.74 13.42 6.70
N GLY A 232 -13.16 14.53 7.16
CA GLY A 232 -12.97 14.86 8.57
C GLY A 232 -14.30 15.11 9.28
N LEU A 233 -15.21 15.86 8.65
CA LEU A 233 -16.57 16.06 9.16
C LEU A 233 -17.35 14.74 9.21
N LEU A 234 -17.25 13.92 8.16
CA LEU A 234 -17.86 12.58 8.16
C LEU A 234 -17.27 11.71 9.27
N ALA A 235 -15.95 11.68 9.42
CA ALA A 235 -15.28 10.91 10.47
C ALA A 235 -15.72 11.37 11.88
N ALA A 236 -15.80 12.68 12.12
CA ALA A 236 -16.29 13.22 13.39
C ALA A 236 -17.73 12.76 13.67
N ALA A 237 -18.64 12.90 12.70
CA ALA A 237 -20.02 12.46 12.83
C ALA A 237 -20.14 10.94 13.09
N LEU A 238 -19.32 10.12 12.42
CA LEU A 238 -19.29 8.67 12.61
C LEU A 238 -18.75 8.27 13.99
N LEU A 239 -17.78 9.00 14.53
CA LEU A 239 -17.21 8.73 15.86
C LEU A 239 -18.11 9.20 17.01
N GLU A 240 -18.95 10.21 16.78
CA GLU A 240 -19.94 10.70 17.76
C GLU A 240 -21.23 9.88 17.78
N ALA A 241 -21.55 9.15 16.70
CA ALA A 241 -22.77 8.35 16.61
C ALA A 241 -22.85 7.31 17.76
N PRO A 242 -23.94 7.28 18.55
CA PRO A 242 -24.08 6.40 19.71
C PRO A 242 -23.82 4.93 19.37
N SER A 243 -22.81 4.35 20.03
CA SER A 243 -22.33 3.00 19.75
C SER A 243 -23.21 1.94 20.42
N SER A 244 -24.40 1.68 19.88
CA SER A 244 -25.25 0.57 20.37
C SER A 244 -24.69 -0.83 20.06
N THR A 245 -23.55 -0.94 19.39
CA THR A 245 -22.82 -2.21 19.12
C THR A 245 -21.47 -1.90 18.47
N ALA A 246 -20.55 -1.29 19.20
CA ALA A 246 -19.14 -1.40 18.80
C ALA A 246 -18.71 -2.83 19.14
N ALA A 247 -18.34 -3.62 18.13
CA ALA A 247 -17.71 -4.90 18.39
C ALA A 247 -16.36 -4.58 19.06
N ARG A 248 -16.24 -4.87 20.35
CA ARG A 248 -14.94 -4.81 21.04
C ARG A 248 -14.07 -5.90 20.44
N THR A 249 -13.23 -5.54 19.47
CA THR A 249 -12.20 -6.45 18.98
C THR A 249 -11.01 -6.36 19.92
N ASP A 250 -11.02 -7.19 20.96
CA ASP A 250 -9.86 -7.43 21.81
C ASP A 250 -8.85 -8.26 20.99
N LEU A 251 -8.08 -7.59 20.13
CA LEU A 251 -7.04 -8.25 19.33
C LEU A 251 -5.89 -8.68 20.25
N LYS A 252 -5.60 -9.99 20.26
CA LYS A 252 -4.52 -10.56 21.10
C LYS A 252 -3.20 -10.77 20.35
N LEU A 253 -3.18 -10.51 19.04
CA LEU A 253 -2.01 -10.70 18.17
C LEU A 253 -1.05 -9.51 18.25
N SER A 254 0.06 -9.67 18.97
CA SER A 254 1.16 -8.69 18.95
C SER A 254 1.85 -8.66 17.57
N PRO A 255 2.65 -7.62 17.25
CA PRO A 255 3.40 -7.55 15.99
C PRO A 255 4.32 -8.77 15.78
N VAL A 256 4.94 -9.25 16.85
CA VAL A 256 5.85 -10.40 16.83
C VAL A 256 5.08 -11.68 16.51
N ASP A 257 3.87 -11.81 17.04
CA ASP A 257 3.04 -13.00 16.85
C ASP A 257 2.46 -13.06 15.44
N LEU A 258 2.04 -11.91 14.88
CA LEU A 258 1.56 -11.84 13.50
C LEU A 258 2.65 -12.29 12.52
N VAL A 259 3.87 -11.74 12.63
CA VAL A 259 4.99 -12.08 11.74
C VAL A 259 5.31 -13.58 11.83
N ARG A 260 5.33 -14.15 13.05
CA ARG A 260 5.57 -15.59 13.23
C ARG A 260 4.48 -16.44 12.59
N SER A 261 3.21 -16.05 12.73
CA SER A 261 2.08 -16.77 12.12
C SER A 261 2.07 -16.71 10.60
N LEU A 262 2.57 -15.64 9.98
CA LEU A 262 2.65 -15.49 8.52
C LEU A 262 3.88 -16.16 7.88
N VAL A 263 5.02 -16.19 8.57
CA VAL A 263 6.31 -16.67 8.00
C VAL A 263 6.48 -18.19 8.13
N MET A 264 5.96 -18.85 9.17
CA MET A 264 6.15 -20.30 9.36
C MET A 264 5.44 -21.24 8.35
N PRO A 265 4.26 -20.94 7.77
CA PRO A 265 3.68 -21.81 6.74
C PRO A 265 4.53 -21.91 5.46
N LEU A 266 5.33 -20.88 5.14
CA LEU A 266 6.24 -20.88 3.99
C LEU A 266 7.41 -21.87 4.16
N ASN A 267 7.88 -22.09 5.39
CA ASN A 267 8.96 -23.05 5.66
C ASN A 267 8.50 -24.52 5.61
N LEU A 268 7.19 -24.79 5.76
CA LEU A 268 6.65 -26.16 5.61
C LEU A 268 6.46 -26.56 4.14
N LEU A 269 6.15 -25.61 3.25
CA LEU A 269 6.12 -25.85 1.80
C LEU A 269 7.52 -26.17 1.24
N GLY A 270 8.59 -25.73 1.92
CA GLY A 270 9.97 -26.12 1.61
C GLY A 270 10.42 -27.45 2.22
N GLN A 271 9.58 -28.14 3.00
CA GLN A 271 9.89 -29.42 3.65
C GLN A 271 9.03 -30.59 3.12
N LEU A 272 8.14 -30.35 2.15
CA LEU A 272 7.27 -31.38 1.57
C LEU A 272 7.86 -32.12 0.36
N ASP A 273 9.18 -32.13 0.20
CA ASP A 273 9.83 -33.11 -0.68
C ASP A 273 11.16 -33.59 -0.10
N LEU A 274 11.39 -34.90 -0.24
CA LEU A 274 12.50 -35.74 0.26
C LEU A 274 12.31 -36.37 1.66
N ALA A 275 11.26 -37.19 1.79
CA ALA A 275 11.36 -38.35 2.68
C ALA A 275 12.17 -39.45 1.97
N PRO A 276 13.37 -39.85 2.44
CA PRO A 276 14.05 -41.01 1.89
C PRO A 276 13.30 -42.29 2.33
N GLY A 277 12.90 -43.10 1.35
CA GLY A 277 12.31 -44.41 1.60
C GLY A 277 13.27 -45.35 2.35
N PRO A 278 12.76 -46.40 3.03
CA PRO A 278 13.59 -47.27 3.85
C PRO A 278 14.44 -48.22 2.99
N CYS A 279 15.72 -47.88 2.77
CA CYS A 279 16.69 -48.79 2.17
C CYS A 279 17.17 -49.83 3.20
N ARG A 280 16.87 -51.11 2.91
CA ARG A 280 17.39 -52.28 3.63
C ARG A 280 18.92 -52.36 3.50
N ARG A 281 19.58 -52.72 4.61
CA ARG A 281 21.02 -53.03 4.67
C ARG A 281 21.34 -54.30 3.88
N ALA A 282 22.31 -54.20 2.98
CA ALA A 282 23.15 -55.31 2.55
C ALA A 282 24.60 -54.81 2.46
N THR A 283 25.53 -55.56 3.05
CA THR A 283 26.99 -55.33 3.07
C THR A 283 27.68 -56.52 2.36
N PRO A 284 28.97 -56.46 2.00
CA PRO A 284 29.57 -55.61 0.97
C PRO A 284 30.42 -56.46 -0.02
N GLN A 285 30.58 -56.02 -1.27
CA GLN A 285 31.69 -56.49 -2.12
C GLN A 285 32.25 -55.33 -2.94
N ALA A 286 33.56 -55.11 -2.82
CA ALA A 286 34.39 -54.29 -3.71
C ALA A 286 34.99 -55.20 -4.81
N PRO A 287 35.33 -54.71 -6.02
CA PRO A 287 36.60 -53.99 -6.18
C PRO A 287 36.66 -52.87 -7.26
N SER A 288 37.75 -52.09 -7.16
CA SER A 288 38.56 -51.40 -8.21
C SER A 288 38.01 -50.23 -9.07
N SER A 289 38.32 -49.00 -8.62
CA SER A 289 39.06 -47.90 -9.33
C SER A 289 38.46 -47.21 -10.60
N PRO A 290 39.04 -46.09 -11.11
CA PRO A 290 38.80 -44.70 -10.67
C PRO A 290 38.34 -43.75 -11.81
N PHE A 291 37.66 -42.63 -11.53
CA PHE A 291 37.92 -41.28 -12.11
C PHE A 291 36.77 -40.27 -11.87
N SER A 292 37.20 -39.02 -11.77
CA SER A 292 36.50 -37.75 -12.04
C SER A 292 35.64 -37.11 -10.94
N ALA A 293 36.29 -36.10 -10.37
CA ALA A 293 35.73 -34.95 -9.68
C ALA A 293 34.68 -34.21 -10.50
N LEU A 294 33.69 -33.63 -9.82
CA LEU A 294 33.20 -32.27 -10.09
C LEU A 294 32.44 -31.73 -8.88
N VAL A 295 32.74 -30.47 -8.62
CA VAL A 295 32.49 -29.65 -7.44
C VAL A 295 31.00 -29.32 -7.25
N SER A 296 30.50 -29.41 -6.02
CA SER A 296 29.23 -28.80 -5.60
C SER A 296 29.49 -27.43 -4.97
N PRO A 297 28.83 -26.33 -5.37
CA PRO A 297 29.00 -25.04 -4.70
C PRO A 297 28.07 -24.95 -3.47
N SER A 298 28.68 -24.77 -2.30
CA SER A 298 27.99 -24.44 -1.05
C SER A 298 27.64 -22.94 -1.00
N TRP A 299 26.35 -22.61 -0.90
CA TRP A 299 25.90 -21.24 -0.61
C TRP A 299 25.89 -20.97 0.90
N ARG A 300 27.02 -20.47 1.43
CA ARG A 300 27.07 -19.63 2.64
C ARG A 300 28.28 -18.72 2.60
N PRO A 301 28.13 -17.38 2.69
CA PRO A 301 29.18 -16.54 3.22
C PRO A 301 29.05 -16.49 4.75
N SER A 302 30.14 -16.86 5.40
CA SER A 302 30.43 -16.57 6.80
C SER A 302 31.01 -15.15 6.92
N SER A 303 30.75 -14.54 8.08
CA SER A 303 31.44 -13.39 8.67
C SER A 303 30.91 -11.96 8.40
N ARG A 304 30.93 -11.18 9.49
CA ARG A 304 30.26 -9.88 9.72
C ARG A 304 31.06 -8.65 9.29
N SER A 305 32.02 -8.75 8.37
CA SER A 305 32.92 -7.63 8.03
C SER A 305 32.56 -6.82 6.78
N ALA A 306 31.54 -7.21 6.01
CA ALA A 306 31.20 -6.53 4.74
C ALA A 306 30.35 -5.25 4.88
N TRP A 307 29.84 -4.92 6.08
CA TRP A 307 28.97 -3.75 6.29
C TRP A 307 29.72 -2.41 6.43
N ARG A 308 31.03 -2.41 6.66
CA ARG A 308 31.79 -1.17 6.93
C ARG A 308 32.38 -0.50 5.69
N THR A 309 32.30 -1.11 4.51
CA THR A 309 32.84 -0.52 3.27
C THR A 309 31.75 0.18 2.43
N GLN A 310 30.48 -0.21 2.56
CA GLN A 310 29.38 0.44 1.83
C GLN A 310 29.00 1.81 2.41
N VAL A 311 29.22 2.05 3.71
CA VAL A 311 28.85 3.30 4.40
C VAL A 311 29.79 4.48 4.10
N ARG A 312 30.93 4.26 3.42
CA ARG A 312 31.89 5.34 3.09
C ARG A 312 31.81 5.87 1.65
N ILE A 313 30.90 5.36 0.82
CA ILE A 313 30.76 5.84 -0.57
C ILE A 313 29.60 6.83 -0.74
N ASP A 314 28.55 6.75 0.08
CA ASP A 314 27.38 7.65 -0.06
C ASP A 314 27.50 8.99 0.69
N CYS A 315 28.59 9.23 1.44
CA CYS A 315 28.79 10.48 2.20
C CYS A 315 29.61 11.55 1.46
N ALA A 316 29.92 11.38 0.17
CA ALA A 316 30.71 12.35 -0.60
C ALA A 316 29.90 13.21 -1.58
N GLU A 317 28.60 12.96 -1.78
CA GLU A 317 27.76 13.78 -2.65
C GLU A 317 26.62 14.44 -1.86
N GLY A 318 27.01 15.25 -0.89
CA GLY A 318 26.15 16.23 -0.26
C GLY A 318 26.63 17.63 -0.61
N TRP A 319 25.72 18.41 -1.21
CA TRP A 319 25.68 19.87 -1.24
C TRP A 319 26.55 20.55 -2.30
N ASN A 320 25.90 21.07 -3.34
CA ASN A 320 26.15 22.42 -3.85
C ASN A 320 24.99 22.86 -4.75
N SER A 321 24.17 23.76 -4.21
CA SER A 321 23.26 24.60 -4.99
C SER A 321 23.94 25.95 -5.28
N LEU A 322 23.60 26.52 -6.45
CA LEU A 322 23.77 27.91 -6.89
C LEU A 322 25.09 28.31 -7.58
N ALA A 323 25.04 28.42 -8.92
CA ALA A 323 25.37 29.66 -9.63
C ALA A 323 24.87 29.60 -11.09
N SER A 324 23.95 30.51 -11.41
CA SER A 324 23.59 30.92 -12.77
C SER A 324 24.65 31.87 -13.34
N SER A 325 25.11 31.66 -14.57
CA SER A 325 25.20 32.70 -15.64
C SER A 325 26.17 32.31 -16.77
N SER A 326 25.75 32.64 -17.99
CA SER A 326 26.55 33.03 -19.15
C SER A 326 27.51 32.02 -19.82
N GLY A 327 27.20 31.72 -21.09
CA GLY A 327 28.13 32.04 -22.17
C GLY A 327 29.05 30.93 -22.68
N VAL A 328 28.85 30.60 -23.98
CA VAL A 328 29.89 30.17 -24.94
C VAL A 328 30.38 28.72 -24.83
N ARG A 329 29.92 27.88 -25.78
CA ARG A 329 30.60 26.64 -26.17
C ARG A 329 31.92 26.97 -26.89
N PRO A 330 33.06 26.36 -26.54
CA PRO A 330 34.22 26.34 -27.42
C PRO A 330 34.17 25.14 -28.38
N ALA A 331 34.73 25.36 -29.56
CA ALA A 331 34.80 24.43 -30.68
C ALA A 331 36.03 23.50 -30.62
N ARG A 332 35.84 22.31 -31.20
CA ARG A 332 36.80 21.47 -31.95
C ARG A 332 38.25 21.34 -31.43
N THR A 333 38.62 20.10 -31.13
CA THR A 333 39.92 19.56 -31.57
C THR A 333 39.69 18.20 -32.24
N SER A 334 40.12 18.14 -33.50
CA SER A 334 40.19 16.97 -34.36
C SER A 334 41.50 16.23 -34.12
N SER A 335 41.48 14.90 -34.07
CA SER A 335 42.65 14.08 -34.35
C SER A 335 42.27 12.94 -35.29
N THR A 336 42.66 13.09 -36.55
CA THR A 336 42.67 12.08 -37.60
C THR A 336 43.97 11.25 -37.49
N VAL A 337 43.93 9.99 -37.96
CA VAL A 337 45.02 9.08 -38.46
C VAL A 337 44.78 7.67 -37.91
N CYS A 338 44.77 6.55 -38.65
CA CYS A 338 44.66 6.19 -40.06
C CYS A 338 44.24 4.71 -40.07
N ARG A 339 43.21 4.31 -40.83
CA ARG A 339 42.96 2.90 -41.19
C ARG A 339 43.74 2.56 -42.45
N ARG A 340 44.59 1.53 -42.39
CA ARG A 340 45.25 0.91 -43.53
C ARG A 340 44.45 -0.35 -43.87
N ASN A 341 43.86 -0.41 -45.06
CA ASN A 341 43.55 -1.66 -45.76
C ASN A 341 43.39 -1.35 -47.25
N SER A 342 44.39 -1.76 -48.03
CA SER A 342 44.36 -1.84 -49.49
C SER A 342 44.09 -3.30 -49.83
N GLY A 343 43.08 -3.54 -50.66
CA GLY A 343 42.88 -4.84 -51.30
C GLY A 343 43.91 -5.06 -52.41
N GLY A 344 44.28 -6.32 -52.57
CA GLY A 344 45.01 -6.94 -53.67
C GLY A 344 44.71 -8.43 -53.61
#